data_AF-A0A9X8ZY41-F1
#
_entry.id   AF-A0A9X8ZY41-F1
#
_cell.length_a   1.000
_cell.length_b   1.000
_cell.length_c   1.000
_cell.angle_alpha   90.00
_cell.angle_beta   90.00
_cell.angle_gamma   90.00
#
_symmetry.space_group_name_H-M   'P 1'
#
loop_
_entity.id
_entity.type
_entity.pdbx_description
1 polymer ?
#
loop_
_entity_poly.entity_id
_entity_poly.type
_entity_poly.pdbx_seq_one_letter_code
_entity_poly.pdbx_strand_id
1 'polypeptide(L)'
;VVVTNISKMPEVLSLIVQNAFGFKQIAGGSIGAALMNGVKRGLFSNEAGMGSAPNVAATATTSHPVKQGLIQAFGVLTDTLIICTSTAFIILLSDAYKQPGLNGIALT
;
A
#
# COMPACT_ATOMS: atom_id res chain seq x y z
N VAL A 1 -0.41 -16.56 -7.32
CA VAL A 1 -0.82 -15.50 -8.28
C VAL A 1 0.37 -14.69 -8.79
N VAL A 2 1.16 -14.04 -7.93
CA VAL A 2 2.29 -13.20 -8.37
C VAL A 2 3.40 -14.02 -9.03
N VAL A 3 3.93 -15.05 -8.35
CA VAL A 3 5.00 -15.92 -8.89
C VAL A 3 4.59 -16.60 -10.20
N THR A 4 3.33 -17.06 -10.28
CA THR A 4 2.78 -17.71 -11.47
C THR A 4 2.60 -16.77 -12.66
N ASN A 5 2.60 -15.45 -12.44
CA ASN A 5 2.44 -14.42 -13.47
C ASN A 5 3.66 -13.49 -13.53
N ILE A 6 4.85 -13.98 -13.16
CA ILE A 6 6.05 -13.15 -13.04
C ILE A 6 6.44 -12.41 -14.33
N SER A 7 6.11 -12.99 -15.49
CA SER A 7 6.33 -12.36 -16.81
C SER A 7 5.52 -11.08 -17.03
N LYS A 8 4.39 -10.92 -16.34
CA LYS A 8 3.53 -9.72 -16.41
C LYS A 8 3.92 -8.64 -15.39
N MET A 9 4.80 -8.95 -14.43
CA MET A 9 5.18 -8.01 -13.37
C MET A 9 5.85 -6.72 -13.88
N PRO A 10 6.71 -6.74 -14.92
CA PRO A 10 7.26 -5.50 -15.48
C PRO A 10 6.17 -4.55 -15.99
N GLU A 11 5.11 -5.08 -16.59
CA GLU A 11 3.96 -4.30 -17.07
C GLU A 11 3.17 -3.70 -15.91
N VAL A 12 2.89 -4.48 -14.87
CA VAL A 12 2.21 -4.01 -13.65
C VAL A 12 2.99 -2.87 -12.98
N LEU A 13 4.31 -3.01 -12.84
CA LEU A 13 5.15 -1.97 -12.27
C LEU A 13 5.17 -0.70 -13.15
N SER A 14 5.26 -0.87 -14.47
CA SER A 14 5.19 0.25 -15.41
C SER A 14 3.85 0.99 -15.29
N LEU A 15 2.74 0.25 -15.19
CA LEU A 15 1.41 0.81 -15.01
C LEU A 15 1.31 1.63 -13.72
N ILE A 16 1.85 1.14 -12.60
CA ILE A 16 1.87 1.88 -11.32
C ILE A 16 2.62 3.20 -11.47
N VAL A 17 3.85 3.17 -12.01
CA VAL A 17 4.70 4.36 -12.15
C VAL A 17 4.09 5.36 -13.13
N GLN A 18 3.56 4.89 -14.27
CA GLN A 18 2.89 5.75 -15.24
C GLN A 18 1.62 6.40 -14.66
N ASN A 19 0.84 5.68 -13.85
CA ASN A 19 -0.36 6.27 -13.23
C ASN A 19 -0.04 7.21 -12.07
N ALA A 20 1.05 6.98 -11.34
CA ALA A 20 1.47 7.85 -10.26
C ALA A 20 2.18 9.13 -10.77
N PHE A 21 2.99 9.03 -11.83
CA PHE A 21 3.91 10.10 -12.26
C PHE A 21 3.87 10.43 -13.76
N GLY A 22 2.92 9.86 -14.52
CA GLY A 22 2.90 10.01 -15.98
C GLY A 22 2.51 11.41 -16.46
N PHE A 23 3.02 11.79 -17.63
CA PHE A 23 2.76 13.10 -18.26
C PHE A 23 1.28 13.38 -18.50
N LYS A 24 0.47 12.36 -18.79
CA LYS A 24 -0.99 12.51 -18.97
C LYS A 24 -1.67 12.91 -17.65
N GLN A 25 -1.20 12.36 -16.55
CA GLN A 25 -1.70 12.61 -15.21
C GLN A 25 -1.20 13.99 -14.71
N ILE A 26 0.02 14.40 -15.10
CA ILE A 26 0.52 15.77 -14.90
C ILE A 26 -0.39 16.77 -15.62
N ALA A 27 -0.59 16.58 -16.93
CA ALA A 27 -1.37 17.49 -17.76
C ALA A 27 -2.86 17.56 -17.34
N GLY A 28 -3.41 16.45 -16.85
CA GLY A 28 -4.78 16.37 -16.34
C GLY A 28 -4.94 16.78 -14.87
N GLY A 29 -3.88 17.20 -14.18
CA GLY A 29 -3.92 17.59 -12.75
C GLY A 29 -4.26 16.45 -11.78
N SER A 30 -4.31 15.21 -12.25
CA SER A 30 -4.78 14.05 -11.48
C SER A 30 -3.71 13.41 -10.60
N ILE A 31 -2.44 13.77 -10.78
CA ILE A 31 -1.33 13.29 -9.92
C ILE A 31 -1.56 13.65 -8.46
N GLY A 32 -1.96 14.89 -8.17
CA GLY A 32 -2.21 15.32 -6.80
C GLY A 32 -3.31 14.49 -6.13
N ALA A 33 -4.37 14.16 -6.88
CA ALA A 33 -5.45 13.31 -6.39
C ALA A 33 -4.99 11.85 -6.17
N ALA A 34 -4.23 11.27 -7.10
CA ALA A 34 -3.70 9.91 -6.98
C ALA A 34 -2.75 9.78 -5.77
N LEU A 35 -1.80 10.70 -5.60
CA LEU A 35 -0.91 10.74 -4.45
C LEU A 35 -1.67 10.96 -3.14
N MET A 36 -2.59 11.93 -3.10
CA MET A 36 -3.37 12.21 -1.90
C MET A 36 -4.21 11.00 -1.47
N ASN A 37 -4.85 10.33 -2.42
CA ASN A 37 -5.63 9.12 -2.15
C ASN A 37 -4.73 7.96 -1.69
N GLY A 38 -3.56 7.80 -2.31
CA GLY A 38 -2.56 6.81 -1.90
C GLY A 38 -2.05 7.05 -0.48
N VAL A 39 -1.66 8.29 -0.16
CA VAL A 39 -1.18 8.67 1.18
C VAL A 39 -2.26 8.45 2.23
N LYS A 40 -3.49 8.93 1.99
CA LYS A 40 -4.61 8.73 2.93
C LYS A 40 -4.84 7.25 3.23
N ARG A 41 -4.98 6.43 2.18
CA ARG A 41 -5.21 4.98 2.36
C ARG A 41 -4.02 4.27 2.99
N GLY A 42 -2.79 4.66 2.65
CA GLY A 42 -1.58 4.10 3.25
C GLY A 42 -1.48 4.37 4.74
N LEU A 43 -1.75 5.61 5.17
CA LEU A 43 -1.75 5.99 6.59
C LEU A 43 -2.83 5.25 7.39
N PHE A 44 -4.00 4.98 6.79
CA PHE A 44 -5.04 4.17 7.41
C PHE A 44 -4.69 2.68 7.50
N SER A 45 -3.84 2.16 6.59
CA SER A 45 -3.44 0.75 6.60
C SER A 45 -2.41 0.47 7.70
N ASN A 46 -1.37 1.30 7.76
CA ASN A 46 -0.19 1.03 8.59
C ASN A 46 -0.11 1.86 9.88
N GLU A 47 -1.08 2.76 10.11
CA GLU A 47 -1.15 3.68 11.26
C GLU A 47 0.09 4.57 11.46
N ALA A 48 0.91 4.76 10.42
CA ALA A 48 2.12 5.58 10.52
C ALA A 48 1.76 7.02 10.89
N GLY A 49 2.27 7.50 12.02
CA GLY A 49 2.00 8.86 12.50
C GLY A 49 0.60 9.11 13.07
N MET A 50 -0.26 8.07 13.22
CA MET A 50 -1.57 8.21 13.87
C MET A 50 -1.50 8.22 15.40
N GLY A 51 -0.40 7.75 15.99
CA GLY A 51 -0.20 7.74 17.44
C GLY A 51 -1.00 6.68 18.21
N SER A 52 -1.81 5.86 17.52
CA SER A 52 -2.51 4.70 18.09
C SER A 52 -1.60 3.49 18.28
N ALA A 53 -0.66 3.27 17.36
CA ALA A 53 0.23 2.12 17.39
C ALA A 53 1.03 1.98 18.72
N PRO A 54 1.56 3.06 19.33
CA PRO A 54 2.23 2.99 20.64
C PRO A 54 1.37 2.39 21.77
N ASN A 55 0.04 2.49 21.71
CA ASN A 55 -0.86 1.93 22.74
C ASN A 55 -0.73 0.40 22.83
N VAL A 56 -0.58 -0.27 21.68
CA VAL A 56 -0.34 -1.72 21.62
C VAL A 56 1.11 -2.03 22.01
N ALA A 57 2.07 -1.23 21.55
CA ALA A 57 3.48 -1.43 21.90
C ALA A 57 3.75 -1.29 23.42
N ALA A 58 2.94 -0.48 24.13
CA ALA A 58 3.05 -0.26 25.57
C ALA A 58 2.67 -1.49 26.43
N THR A 59 1.85 -2.41 25.90
CA THR A 59 1.47 -3.64 26.62
C THR A 59 2.48 -4.77 26.43
N ALA A 60 3.41 -4.61 25.48
CA ALA A 60 4.39 -5.64 25.17
C ALA A 60 5.52 -5.68 26.21
N THR A 61 5.86 -6.89 26.67
CA THR A 61 7.03 -7.10 27.53
C THR A 61 8.30 -6.85 26.72
N THR A 62 9.01 -5.77 27.03
CA THR A 62 10.29 -5.43 26.40
C THR A 62 11.30 -4.97 27.43
N SER A 63 12.58 -5.31 27.20
CA SER A 63 13.67 -4.88 28.09
C SER A 63 14.06 -3.42 27.87
N HIS A 64 13.71 -2.83 26.73
CA HIS A 64 14.07 -1.45 26.39
C HIS A 64 13.08 -0.88 25.35
N PRO A 65 12.62 0.37 25.50
CA PRO A 65 11.62 0.96 24.61
C PRO A 65 12.05 0.98 23.14
N VAL A 66 13.35 1.19 22.86
CA VAL A 66 13.89 1.16 21.48
C VAL A 66 13.63 -0.18 20.79
N LYS A 67 13.69 -1.31 21.51
CA LYS A 67 13.41 -2.63 20.91
C LYS A 67 11.97 -2.71 20.42
N GLN A 68 11.02 -2.17 21.20
CA GLN A 68 9.63 -2.13 20.76
C GLN A 68 9.40 -1.14 19.62
N GLY A 69 10.05 0.03 19.66
CA GLY A 69 9.99 0.99 18.56
C GLY A 69 10.47 0.39 17.22
N LEU A 70 11.54 -0.41 17.25
CA LEU A 70 12.06 -1.10 16.06
C LEU A 70 11.10 -2.17 15.53
N ILE A 71 10.50 -2.98 16.42
CA ILE A 71 9.49 -3.98 16.04
C ILE A 71 8.27 -3.30 15.40
N GLN A 72 7.83 -2.19 15.97
CA GLN A 72 6.71 -1.40 15.46
C GLN A 72 7.00 -0.79 14.09
N ALA A 73 8.18 -0.22 13.88
CA ALA A 73 8.61 0.28 12.57
C ALA A 73 8.67 -0.86 11.52
N PHE A 74 9.09 -2.05 11.92
CA PHE A 74 9.06 -3.23 11.06
C PHE A 74 7.64 -3.69 10.70
N GLY A 75 6.68 -3.50 11.61
CA GLY A 75 5.26 -3.74 11.34
C GLY A 75 4.74 -2.88 10.18
N VAL A 76 5.06 -1.58 10.17
CA VAL A 76 4.71 -0.65 9.09
C VAL A 76 5.30 -1.09 7.75
N LEU A 77 6.58 -1.49 7.75
CA LEU A 77 7.27 -2.00 6.56
C LEU A 77 6.57 -3.26 6.02
N THR A 78 6.25 -4.19 6.90
CA THR A 78 5.61 -5.47 6.54
C THR A 78 4.22 -5.23 5.96
N ASP A 79 3.40 -4.40 6.61
CA ASP A 79 2.07 -4.08 6.12
C ASP A 79 2.12 -3.44 4.73
N THR A 80 2.92 -2.38 4.56
CA THR A 80 2.92 -1.62 3.29
C THR A 80 3.65 -2.34 2.16
N LEU A 81 4.87 -2.83 2.39
CA LEU A 81 5.72 -3.38 1.33
C LEU A 81 5.41 -4.84 1.00
N ILE A 82 4.88 -5.61 1.96
CA ILE A 82 4.60 -7.02 1.74
C ILE A 82 3.10 -7.22 1.53
N ILE A 83 2.27 -6.83 2.50
CA ILE A 83 0.83 -7.15 2.47
C ILE A 83 0.10 -6.28 1.43
N CYS A 84 0.09 -4.96 1.58
CA CYS A 84 -0.63 -4.05 0.68
C CYS A 84 -0.12 -4.15 -0.76
N THR A 85 1.19 -4.28 -0.94
CA THR A 85 1.80 -4.42 -2.27
C THR A 85 1.37 -5.74 -2.94
N SER A 86 1.30 -6.84 -2.20
CA SER A 86 0.79 -8.11 -2.72
C SER A 86 -0.67 -8.01 -3.14
N THR A 87 -1.52 -7.38 -2.33
CA THR A 87 -2.93 -7.15 -2.66
C THR A 87 -3.06 -6.30 -3.93
N ALA A 88 -2.31 -5.19 -4.04
CA ALA A 88 -2.30 -4.35 -5.22
C ALA A 88 -1.90 -5.14 -6.48
N PHE A 89 -0.87 -5.99 -6.41
CA PHE A 89 -0.46 -6.83 -7.53
C PHE A 89 -1.53 -7.84 -7.93
N ILE A 90 -2.23 -8.45 -6.97
CA ILE A 90 -3.34 -9.38 -7.26
C ILE A 90 -4.47 -8.65 -8.00
N ILE A 91 -4.84 -7.45 -7.56
CA ILE A 91 -5.88 -6.64 -8.20
C ILE A 91 -5.49 -6.25 -9.63
N LEU A 92 -4.25 -5.82 -9.83
CA LEU A 92 -3.75 -5.40 -11.15
C LEU A 92 -3.56 -6.58 -12.11
N LEU A 93 -3.11 -7.74 -11.62
CA LEU A 93 -2.94 -8.94 -12.44
C LEU A 93 -4.28 -9.62 -12.79
N SER A 94 -5.29 -9.49 -11.94
CA SER A 94 -6.61 -10.10 -12.15
C SER A 94 -7.55 -9.26 -13.01
N ASP A 95 -7.16 -8.01 -13.33
CA ASP A 95 -8.02 -7.03 -14.01
C ASP A 95 -9.35 -6.75 -13.28
N ALA A 96 -9.47 -7.13 -11.99
CA ALA A 96 -10.69 -6.96 -11.21
C ALA A 96 -11.11 -5.48 -11.10
N TYR A 97 -10.15 -4.56 -11.13
CA TYR A 97 -10.41 -3.12 -11.12
C TYR A 97 -11.12 -2.60 -12.38
N LYS A 98 -11.21 -3.40 -13.45
CA LYS A 98 -11.94 -3.07 -14.68
C LYS A 98 -13.40 -3.54 -14.64
N GLN A 99 -13.77 -4.39 -13.67
CA GLN A 99 -15.14 -4.90 -13.58
C GLN A 99 -16.09 -3.82 -13.04
N PRO A 100 -17.25 -3.60 -13.70
CA PRO A 100 -18.25 -2.67 -13.20
C PRO A 100 -18.78 -3.12 -11.84
N GLY A 101 -18.74 -2.23 -10.85
CA GLY A 101 -19.29 -2.48 -9.51
C GLY A 101 -18.30 -3.04 -8.49
N LEU A 102 -17.11 -3.50 -8.89
CA LEU A 102 -16.03 -3.82 -7.95
C LEU A 102 -15.23 -2.56 -7.65
N ASN A 103 -15.49 -1.94 -6.50
CA ASN A 103 -14.80 -0.73 -6.03
C ASN A 103 -14.52 -0.78 -4.52
N GLY A 104 -13.49 -0.07 -4.07
CA GLY A 104 -13.24 0.11 -2.63
C GLY A 104 -12.96 -1.20 -1.90
N ILE A 105 -13.70 -1.46 -0.81
CA ILE A 105 -13.56 -2.68 0.02
C ILE A 105 -13.91 -3.96 -0.75
N ALA A 106 -14.76 -3.87 -1.78
CA ALA A 106 -15.10 -5.04 -2.59
C ALA A 106 -13.92 -5.52 -3.47
N LEU A 107 -12.87 -4.70 -3.63
CA LEU A 107 -11.65 -5.03 -4.38
C LEU A 107 -10.50 -5.51 -3.48
N THR A 108 -10.56 -5.26 -2.18
CA THR A 108 -9.45 -5.43 -1.21
C THR A 108 -9.85 -6.37 -0.09
#